data_AF-A0A251XDQ5-F1
#
_entry.id   AF-A0A251XDQ5-F1
#
_cell.length_a   1.000
_cell.length_b   1.000
_cell.length_c   1.000
_cell.angle_alpha   90.00
_cell.angle_beta   90.00
_cell.angle_gamma   90.00
#
_symmetry.space_group_name_H-M   'P 1'
#
loop_
_entity.id
_entity.type
_entity.pdbx_description
1 polymer ?
#
loop_
_entity_poly.entity_id
_entity_poly.type
_entity_poly.pdbx_seq_one_letter_code
_entity_poly.pdbx_strand_id
1 'polypeptide(L)'
;MTATLQGASAPDSAPAYPTGRPPAVTPAKRVVAALRSKPSVILSTAFVVIVLVLAVFAPLLSGITGWGPTTFDPDAVDPVLGGLPLGPFGGVSASHWFGVEPQNGRDLFARIAYGARVSLLIAVSATVVTTTIGVFAGMVAGYFGGIVDQVVSRIMDFLMAFPALIFMIAILSALPAGNRPALLVLVLSVFGWPYTARIVRGQTMTIRTRDFVEAARASGASSMGVIFREVLPNLRGTVIVLATLAVPSYIGTEASLSFLGWACCRRRRHGVR
;
A
#
# COMPACT_ATOMS: atom_id res chain seq x y z
N MET A 1 5.98 88.65 -1.09
CA MET A 1 6.73 87.42 -0.73
C MET A 1 6.23 86.96 0.62
N THR A 2 5.25 86.06 0.63
CA THR A 2 4.65 85.48 1.82
C THR A 2 4.50 83.99 1.54
N ALA A 3 5.21 83.19 2.33
CA ALA A 3 5.27 81.74 2.20
C ALA A 3 4.07 81.09 2.88
N THR A 4 3.31 80.29 2.14
CA THR A 4 2.33 79.35 2.67
C THR A 4 2.84 77.92 2.46
N LEU A 5 3.31 77.31 3.54
CA LEU A 5 3.63 75.88 3.60
C LEU A 5 2.32 75.11 3.85
N GLN A 6 1.75 74.54 2.79
CA GLN A 6 0.58 73.66 2.87
C GLN A 6 1.06 72.21 3.13
N GLY A 7 0.42 71.55 4.08
CA GLY A 7 0.92 70.39 4.81
C GLY A 7 1.21 69.12 4.01
N ALA A 8 2.31 68.47 4.38
CA ALA A 8 2.53 67.06 4.11
C ALA A 8 1.65 66.24 5.07
N SER A 9 0.61 65.60 4.54
CA SER A 9 -0.18 64.58 5.23
C SER A 9 0.71 63.38 5.57
N ALA A 10 0.72 62.98 6.85
CA ALA A 10 1.41 61.78 7.33
C ALA A 10 0.91 60.53 6.56
N PRO A 11 1.77 59.54 6.27
CA PRO A 11 1.32 58.29 5.67
C PRO A 11 0.44 57.53 6.67
N ASP A 12 -0.74 57.09 6.20
CA ASP A 12 -1.66 56.22 6.91
C ASP A 12 -0.91 55.08 7.63
N SER A 13 -1.19 54.92 8.92
CA SER A 13 -0.66 53.84 9.74
C SER A 13 -0.95 52.49 9.08
N ALA A 14 0.11 51.76 8.72
CA ALA A 14 0.03 50.42 8.17
C ALA A 14 -0.83 49.51 9.08
N PRO A 15 -1.68 48.63 8.51
CA PRO A 15 -2.53 47.75 9.31
C PRO A 15 -1.66 46.88 10.22
N ALA A 16 -1.97 46.89 11.52
CA ALA A 16 -1.29 46.09 12.52
C ALA A 16 -1.39 44.60 12.15
N TYR A 17 -0.26 43.99 11.80
CA TYR A 17 -0.20 42.55 11.57
C TYR A 17 -0.54 41.85 12.89
N PRO A 18 -1.50 40.90 12.92
CA PRO A 18 -1.81 40.16 14.13
C PRO A 18 -0.55 39.40 14.60
N THR A 19 0.04 39.85 15.71
CA THR A 19 1.25 39.30 16.33
C THR A 19 1.01 38.00 17.10
N GLY A 20 -0.19 37.42 16.98
CA GLY A 20 -0.51 36.13 17.57
C GLY A 20 0.19 35.00 16.82
N ARG A 21 1.24 34.42 17.42
CA ARG A 21 1.79 33.14 16.95
C ARG A 21 0.63 32.13 16.98
N PRO A 22 0.20 31.56 15.83
CA PRO A 22 -0.90 30.60 15.84
C PRO A 22 -0.54 29.45 16.76
N PRO A 23 -1.48 28.90 17.54
CA PRO A 23 -1.20 27.87 18.53
C PRO A 23 -0.40 26.74 17.88
N ALA A 24 0.63 26.27 18.60
CA ALA A 24 1.55 25.21 18.17
C ALA A 24 0.84 23.85 18.12
N VAL A 25 -0.16 23.74 17.25
CA VAL A 25 -0.78 22.47 16.93
C VAL A 25 0.22 21.72 16.05
N THR A 26 0.67 20.56 16.51
CA THR A 26 1.55 19.67 15.74
C THR A 26 1.02 19.52 14.31
N PRO A 27 1.87 19.56 13.27
CA PRO A 27 1.42 19.49 11.88
C PRO A 27 0.51 18.26 11.62
N ALA A 28 0.78 17.15 12.32
CA ALA A 28 -0.06 15.95 12.30
C ALA A 28 -1.50 16.20 12.76
N LYS A 29 -1.72 16.92 13.87
CA LYS A 29 -3.06 17.24 14.39
C LYS A 29 -3.85 18.16 13.44
N ARG A 30 -3.17 19.10 12.74
CA ARG A 30 -3.81 19.96 11.73
C ARG A 30 -4.23 19.16 10.50
N VAL A 31 -3.38 18.25 10.03
CA VAL A 31 -3.68 17.36 8.90
C VAL A 31 -4.84 16.43 9.25
N VAL A 32 -4.86 15.81 10.44
CA VAL A 32 -5.95 14.94 10.88
C VAL A 32 -7.28 15.70 11.01
N ALA A 33 -7.25 16.91 11.60
CA ALA A 33 -8.46 17.74 11.70
C ALA A 33 -9.00 18.17 10.33
N ALA A 34 -8.11 18.56 9.41
CA ALA A 34 -8.48 18.94 8.05
C ALA A 34 -8.91 17.76 7.16
N LEU A 35 -8.44 16.55 7.46
CA LEU A 35 -8.87 15.32 6.78
C LEU A 35 -10.25 14.85 7.27
N ARG A 36 -10.50 14.94 8.58
CA ARG A 36 -11.77 14.55 9.20
C ARG A 36 -12.95 15.46 8.86
N SER A 37 -12.70 16.67 8.35
CA SER A 37 -13.79 17.57 7.92
C SER A 37 -14.39 17.21 6.56
N LYS A 38 -13.78 16.27 5.81
CA LYS A 38 -14.24 15.88 4.46
C LYS A 38 -15.06 14.58 4.50
N PRO A 39 -16.32 14.56 4.00
CA PRO A 39 -17.18 13.38 4.08
C PRO A 39 -16.61 12.18 3.31
N SER A 40 -15.96 12.41 2.16
CA SER A 40 -15.32 11.35 1.37
C SER A 40 -14.19 10.65 2.12
N VAL A 41 -13.44 11.39 2.95
CA VAL A 41 -12.35 10.82 3.76
C VAL A 41 -12.93 9.97 4.88
N ILE A 42 -14.00 10.43 5.54
CA ILE A 42 -14.69 9.67 6.58
C ILE A 42 -15.22 8.36 5.99
N LEU A 43 -15.94 8.41 4.86
CA LEU A 43 -16.52 7.24 4.23
C LEU A 43 -15.46 6.21 3.83
N SER A 44 -14.38 6.67 3.19
CA SER A 44 -13.27 5.79 2.78
C SER A 44 -12.56 5.19 3.99
N THR A 45 -12.31 5.99 5.03
CA THR A 45 -11.67 5.51 6.26
C THR A 45 -12.55 4.51 6.99
N ALA A 46 -13.87 4.76 7.08
CA ALA A 46 -14.82 3.86 7.70
C ALA A 46 -14.86 2.51 6.96
N PHE A 47 -14.91 2.53 5.62
CA PHE A 47 -14.86 1.32 4.81
C PHE A 47 -13.59 0.51 5.05
N VAL A 48 -12.41 1.15 5.02
CA VAL A 48 -11.13 0.48 5.28
C VAL A 48 -11.08 -0.10 6.70
N VAL A 49 -11.57 0.63 7.70
CA VAL A 49 -11.65 0.14 9.09
C VAL A 49 -12.57 -1.07 9.20
N ILE A 50 -13.74 -1.06 8.54
CA ILE A 50 -14.65 -2.21 8.53
C ILE A 50 -13.97 -3.43 7.92
N VAL A 51 -13.30 -3.29 6.77
CA VAL A 51 -12.58 -4.39 6.13
C VAL A 51 -11.46 -4.92 7.01
N LEU A 52 -10.70 -4.03 7.67
CA LEU A 52 -9.65 -4.42 8.62
C LEU A 52 -10.22 -5.19 9.82
N VAL A 53 -11.33 -4.72 10.40
CA VAL A 53 -12.01 -5.39 11.51
C VAL A 53 -12.49 -6.77 11.07
N LEU A 54 -13.18 -6.89 9.92
CA LEU A 54 -13.62 -8.18 9.39
C LEU A 54 -12.45 -9.16 9.17
N ALA A 55 -11.34 -8.66 8.62
CA ALA A 55 -10.15 -9.46 8.37
C ALA A 55 -9.46 -9.94 9.68
N VAL A 56 -9.30 -9.06 10.67
CA VAL A 56 -8.66 -9.39 11.94
C VAL A 56 -9.52 -10.34 12.77
N PHE A 57 -10.84 -10.06 12.84
CA PHE A 57 -11.79 -10.86 13.59
C PHE A 57 -12.34 -12.05 12.80
N ALA A 58 -11.83 -12.35 11.60
CA ALA A 58 -12.29 -13.47 10.78
C ALA A 58 -12.35 -14.80 11.55
N PRO A 59 -11.36 -15.19 12.39
CA PRO A 59 -11.46 -16.43 13.18
C PRO A 59 -12.56 -16.42 14.22
N LEU A 60 -12.77 -15.28 14.88
CA LEU A 60 -13.81 -15.12 15.89
C LEU A 60 -15.20 -15.15 15.23
N LEU A 61 -15.36 -14.45 14.11
CA LEU A 61 -16.59 -14.40 13.34
C LEU A 61 -16.95 -15.76 12.75
N SER A 62 -15.97 -16.53 12.24
CA SER A 62 -16.21 -17.93 11.83
C SER A 62 -16.56 -18.85 13.00
N GLY A 63 -16.07 -18.54 14.20
CA GLY A 63 -16.44 -19.29 15.42
C GLY A 63 -17.89 -19.03 15.84
N ILE A 64 -18.42 -17.83 15.57
CA ILE A 64 -19.81 -17.47 15.85
C ILE A 64 -20.76 -18.13 14.83
N THR A 65 -20.39 -18.17 13.55
CA THR A 65 -21.20 -18.82 12.51
C THR A 65 -21.08 -20.34 12.52
N GLY A 66 -20.01 -20.89 13.11
CA GLY A 66 -19.73 -22.33 13.13
C GLY A 66 -19.12 -22.86 11.83
N TRP A 67 -18.92 -21.99 10.83
CA TRP A 67 -18.45 -22.37 9.50
C TRP A 67 -17.05 -21.82 9.21
N GLY A 68 -16.15 -22.70 8.77
CA GLY A 68 -14.82 -22.33 8.31
C GLY A 68 -14.78 -21.93 6.83
N PRO A 69 -13.72 -21.27 6.36
CA PRO A 69 -13.58 -20.88 4.95
C PRO A 69 -13.50 -22.09 4.00
N THR A 70 -13.17 -23.28 4.52
CA THR A 70 -13.00 -24.52 3.76
C THR A 70 -13.98 -25.62 4.14
N THR A 71 -14.89 -25.37 5.08
CA THR A 71 -15.93 -26.34 5.42
C THR A 71 -17.02 -26.31 4.36
N PHE A 72 -17.49 -27.49 3.99
CA PHE A 72 -18.57 -27.68 3.03
C PHE A 72 -19.83 -28.00 3.83
N ASP A 73 -20.94 -27.31 3.53
CA ASP A 73 -22.27 -27.67 4.03
C ASP A 73 -23.05 -28.35 2.90
N PRO A 74 -23.17 -29.70 2.90
CA PRO A 74 -23.95 -30.41 1.90
C PRO A 74 -25.46 -30.13 2.02
N ASP A 75 -25.94 -29.73 3.20
CA ASP A 75 -27.37 -29.53 3.47
C ASP A 75 -27.84 -28.14 3.03
N ALA A 76 -26.90 -27.23 2.73
CA ALA A 76 -27.19 -25.91 2.20
C ALA A 76 -27.34 -25.88 0.66
N VAL A 77 -27.08 -26.99 -0.03
CA VAL A 77 -27.16 -27.08 -1.50
C VAL A 77 -28.01 -28.27 -1.95
N ASP A 78 -28.82 -28.07 -2.98
CA ASP A 78 -29.67 -29.12 -3.53
C ASP A 78 -28.87 -30.04 -4.47
N PRO A 79 -28.67 -31.33 -4.14
CA PRO A 79 -27.90 -32.26 -4.99
C PRO A 79 -28.59 -32.58 -6.32
N VAL A 80 -29.92 -32.48 -6.38
CA VAL A 80 -30.75 -32.81 -7.54
C VAL A 80 -30.75 -31.67 -8.55
N LEU A 81 -30.67 -30.42 -8.08
CA LEU A 81 -30.61 -29.21 -8.91
C LEU A 81 -29.16 -28.76 -9.24
N GLY A 82 -28.19 -29.68 -9.21
CA GLY A 82 -26.80 -29.37 -9.58
C GLY A 82 -26.04 -28.54 -8.54
N GLY A 83 -26.45 -28.60 -7.28
CA GLY A 83 -25.81 -27.91 -6.16
C GLY A 83 -26.22 -26.45 -6.01
N LEU A 84 -27.44 -26.09 -6.41
CA LEU A 84 -27.95 -24.73 -6.18
C LEU A 84 -28.17 -24.48 -4.68
N PRO A 85 -27.85 -23.28 -4.17
CA PRO A 85 -28.12 -22.91 -2.78
C PRO A 85 -29.61 -23.04 -2.44
N LEU A 86 -29.90 -23.66 -1.30
CA LEU A 86 -31.25 -23.76 -0.77
C LEU A 86 -31.62 -22.46 -0.05
N GLY A 87 -32.67 -21.77 -0.49
CA GLY A 87 -33.22 -20.57 0.15
C GLY A 87 -33.07 -19.27 -0.64
N PRO A 88 -33.73 -18.18 -0.20
CA PRO A 88 -33.72 -16.89 -0.89
C PRO A 88 -32.31 -16.27 -0.91
N PHE A 89 -32.05 -15.44 -1.93
CA PHE A 89 -30.77 -14.72 -2.12
C PHE A 89 -29.50 -15.59 -2.12
N GLY A 90 -29.59 -16.88 -2.49
CA GLY A 90 -28.43 -17.77 -2.58
C GLY A 90 -28.05 -18.45 -1.26
N GLY A 91 -29.05 -18.77 -0.42
CA GLY A 91 -28.85 -19.47 0.85
C GLY A 91 -28.58 -18.57 2.06
N VAL A 92 -28.94 -17.29 1.97
CA VAL A 92 -28.78 -16.34 3.09
C VAL A 92 -29.63 -16.80 4.27
N SER A 93 -28.98 -17.04 5.40
CA SER A 93 -29.61 -17.57 6.61
C SER A 93 -28.83 -17.16 7.87
N ALA A 94 -29.38 -17.46 9.05
CA ALA A 94 -28.70 -17.20 10.33
C ALA A 94 -27.38 -17.99 10.47
N SER A 95 -27.28 -19.14 9.80
CA SER A 95 -26.04 -19.92 9.69
C SER A 95 -25.11 -19.39 8.60
N HIS A 96 -25.64 -18.88 7.48
CA HIS A 96 -24.87 -18.35 6.35
C HIS A 96 -25.21 -16.89 6.06
N TRP A 97 -24.51 -15.95 6.70
CA TRP A 97 -24.87 -14.52 6.66
C TRP A 97 -24.86 -13.92 5.26
N PHE A 98 -23.93 -14.35 4.40
CA PHE A 98 -23.83 -13.92 3.00
C PHE A 98 -24.22 -15.02 2.01
N GLY A 99 -24.85 -16.10 2.49
CA GLY A 99 -25.20 -17.27 1.69
C GLY A 99 -24.02 -18.20 1.41
N VAL A 100 -24.23 -19.15 0.49
CA VAL A 100 -23.28 -20.22 0.19
C VAL A 100 -22.81 -20.21 -1.26
N GLU A 101 -21.58 -20.68 -1.48
CA GLU A 101 -21.06 -20.94 -2.82
C GLU A 101 -21.88 -22.04 -3.50
N PRO A 102 -22.40 -21.82 -4.73
CA PRO A 102 -23.03 -22.88 -5.52
C PRO A 102 -22.10 -24.08 -5.69
N GLN A 103 -22.67 -25.28 -5.82
CA GLN A 103 -21.99 -26.58 -5.95
C GLN A 103 -21.28 -27.08 -4.69
N ASN A 104 -20.62 -26.21 -3.94
CA ASN A 104 -19.77 -26.61 -2.81
C ASN A 104 -20.43 -26.35 -1.44
N GLY A 105 -21.46 -25.51 -1.35
CA GLY A 105 -22.12 -25.20 -0.07
C GLY A 105 -21.19 -24.55 0.95
N ARG A 106 -20.18 -23.81 0.49
CA ARG A 106 -19.20 -23.16 1.39
C ARG A 106 -19.71 -21.78 1.79
N ASP A 107 -19.61 -21.44 3.08
CA ASP A 107 -20.01 -20.11 3.57
C ASP A 107 -19.24 -18.98 2.88
N LEU A 108 -19.99 -18.07 2.25
CA LEU A 108 -19.41 -16.98 1.47
C LEU A 108 -18.79 -15.92 2.40
N PHE A 109 -19.41 -15.68 3.57
CA PHE A 109 -18.93 -14.71 4.54
C PHE A 109 -17.55 -15.10 5.09
N ALA A 110 -17.38 -16.33 5.56
CA ALA A 110 -16.12 -16.85 6.07
C ALA A 110 -15.03 -16.79 4.98
N ARG A 111 -15.37 -17.08 3.72
CA ARG A 111 -14.42 -16.99 2.61
C ARG A 111 -13.97 -15.56 2.31
N ILE A 112 -14.90 -14.60 2.34
CA ILE A 112 -14.57 -13.18 2.15
C ILE A 112 -13.72 -12.67 3.32
N ALA A 113 -14.08 -12.98 4.56
CA ALA A 113 -13.36 -12.52 5.74
C ALA A 113 -11.92 -13.09 5.81
N TYR A 114 -11.75 -14.40 5.59
CA TYR A 114 -10.42 -15.01 5.54
C TYR A 114 -9.63 -14.60 4.30
N GLY A 115 -10.29 -14.42 3.16
CA GLY A 115 -9.67 -13.90 1.94
C GLY A 115 -9.10 -12.50 2.17
N ALA A 116 -9.90 -11.59 2.73
CA ALA A 116 -9.48 -10.24 3.09
C ALA A 116 -8.27 -10.24 4.05
N ARG A 117 -8.28 -11.13 5.06
CA ARG A 117 -7.15 -11.30 5.98
C ARG A 117 -5.86 -11.68 5.27
N VAL A 118 -5.91 -12.70 4.40
CA VAL A 118 -4.72 -13.17 3.68
C VAL A 118 -4.21 -12.10 2.72
N SER A 119 -5.09 -11.45 1.95
CA SER A 119 -4.68 -10.44 0.99
C SER A 119 -4.13 -9.17 1.64
N LEU A 120 -4.70 -8.74 2.77
CA LEU A 120 -4.14 -7.62 3.54
C LEU A 120 -2.74 -7.95 4.09
N LEU A 121 -2.54 -9.16 4.61
CA LEU A 121 -1.22 -9.59 5.09
C LEU A 121 -0.18 -9.57 3.97
N ILE A 122 -0.53 -10.11 2.80
CA ILE A 122 0.38 -10.15 1.63
C ILE A 122 0.68 -8.73 1.15
N ALA A 123 -0.34 -7.91 0.92
CA ALA A 123 -0.17 -6.56 0.38
C ALA A 123 0.64 -5.65 1.31
N VAL A 124 0.36 -5.68 2.62
CA VAL A 124 1.12 -4.88 3.61
C VAL A 124 2.57 -5.37 3.71
N SER A 125 2.77 -6.69 3.80
CA SER A 125 4.12 -7.25 3.89
C SER A 125 4.96 -6.96 2.64
N ALA A 126 4.38 -7.14 1.45
CA ALA A 126 5.00 -6.79 0.18
C ALA A 126 5.32 -5.29 0.13
N THR A 127 4.38 -4.43 0.54
CA THR A 127 4.61 -2.98 0.59
C THR A 127 5.80 -2.60 1.45
N VAL A 128 5.92 -3.18 2.65
CA VAL A 128 7.04 -2.91 3.56
C VAL A 128 8.35 -3.32 2.90
N VAL A 129 8.44 -4.56 2.41
CA VAL A 129 9.67 -5.08 1.81
C VAL A 129 10.06 -4.29 0.55
N THR A 130 9.11 -4.06 -0.35
CA THR A 130 9.31 -3.25 -1.57
C THR A 130 9.78 -1.84 -1.25
N THR A 131 9.11 -1.18 -0.31
CA THR A 131 9.42 0.22 0.02
C THR A 131 10.79 0.30 0.65
N THR A 132 11.14 -0.61 1.56
CA THR A 132 12.46 -0.65 2.18
C THR A 132 13.56 -0.87 1.15
N ILE A 133 13.42 -1.88 0.27
CA ILE A 133 14.41 -2.16 -0.79
C ILE A 133 14.48 -0.97 -1.75
N GLY A 134 13.34 -0.46 -2.20
CA GLY A 134 13.28 0.60 -3.19
C GLY A 134 13.84 1.92 -2.66
N VAL A 135 13.51 2.29 -1.43
CA VAL A 135 14.06 3.49 -0.78
C VAL A 135 15.56 3.36 -0.61
N PHE A 136 16.04 2.23 -0.11
CA PHE A 136 17.48 2.02 0.07
C PHE A 136 18.23 2.06 -1.26
N ALA A 137 17.81 1.27 -2.25
CA ALA A 137 18.44 1.23 -3.56
C ALA A 137 18.38 2.58 -4.30
N GLY A 138 17.23 3.27 -4.21
CA GLY A 138 17.02 4.58 -4.81
C GLY A 138 17.90 5.67 -4.18
N MET A 139 18.01 5.70 -2.85
CA MET A 139 18.89 6.64 -2.16
C MET A 139 20.37 6.38 -2.48
N VAL A 140 20.79 5.12 -2.48
CA VAL A 140 22.19 4.75 -2.81
C VAL A 140 22.53 5.15 -4.24
N ALA A 141 21.68 4.80 -5.22
CA ALA A 141 21.89 5.17 -6.61
C ALA A 141 21.91 6.70 -6.80
N GLY A 142 20.89 7.39 -6.28
CA GLY A 142 20.76 8.83 -6.44
C GLY A 142 21.82 9.65 -5.70
N TYR A 143 22.32 9.17 -4.56
CA TYR A 143 23.33 9.90 -3.78
C TYR A 143 24.74 9.74 -4.37
N PHE A 144 25.16 8.51 -4.62
CA PHE A 144 26.53 8.22 -5.07
C PHE A 144 26.75 8.53 -6.55
N GLY A 145 25.73 8.37 -7.40
CA GLY A 145 25.88 8.59 -8.83
C GLY A 145 26.85 7.60 -9.50
N GLY A 146 27.31 7.92 -10.71
CA GLY A 146 28.37 7.18 -11.40
C GLY A 146 28.02 5.72 -11.70
N ILE A 147 28.95 4.80 -11.42
CA ILE A 147 28.79 3.38 -11.72
C ILE A 147 27.68 2.73 -10.88
N VAL A 148 27.58 3.09 -9.60
CA VAL A 148 26.52 2.57 -8.70
C VAL A 148 25.15 2.90 -9.27
N ASP A 149 24.99 4.14 -9.71
CA ASP A 149 23.76 4.63 -10.32
C ASP A 149 23.43 3.90 -11.62
N GLN A 150 24.43 3.67 -12.48
CA GLN A 150 24.29 2.93 -13.73
C GLN A 150 23.87 1.47 -13.50
N VAL A 151 24.53 0.76 -12.58
CA VAL A 151 24.22 -0.65 -12.28
C VAL A 151 22.80 -0.77 -11.73
N VAL A 152 22.44 0.04 -10.74
CA VAL A 152 21.09 0.00 -10.16
C VAL A 152 20.05 0.41 -11.19
N SER A 153 20.32 1.45 -12.00
CA SER A 153 19.48 1.82 -13.16
C SER A 153 19.22 0.62 -14.05
N ARG A 154 20.29 -0.09 -14.43
CA ARG A 154 20.20 -1.15 -15.42
C ARG A 154 19.37 -2.31 -14.90
N ILE A 155 19.50 -2.66 -13.63
CA ILE A 155 18.68 -3.67 -12.99
C ILE A 155 17.21 -3.22 -12.95
N MET A 156 16.94 -1.97 -12.56
CA MET A 156 15.58 -1.41 -12.55
C MET A 156 14.94 -1.47 -13.94
N ASP A 157 15.65 -0.96 -14.95
CA ASP A 157 15.18 -0.88 -16.34
C ASP A 157 14.98 -2.28 -16.94
N PHE A 158 15.86 -3.23 -16.62
CA PHE A 158 15.70 -4.63 -17.01
C PHE A 158 14.42 -5.22 -16.41
N LEU A 159 14.21 -5.08 -15.10
CA LEU A 159 13.01 -5.62 -14.44
C LEU A 159 11.71 -4.98 -14.94
N MET A 160 11.72 -3.67 -15.23
CA MET A 160 10.56 -2.94 -15.74
C MET A 160 10.25 -3.22 -17.22
N ALA A 161 11.25 -3.64 -18.00
CA ALA A 161 11.05 -3.94 -19.41
C ALA A 161 10.27 -5.25 -19.64
N PHE A 162 10.31 -6.19 -18.69
CA PHE A 162 9.57 -7.45 -18.80
C PHE A 162 8.12 -7.31 -18.33
N PRO A 163 7.17 -8.02 -18.98
CA PRO A 163 5.81 -8.16 -18.49
C PRO A 163 5.78 -8.87 -17.13
N ALA A 164 5.78 -8.10 -16.04
CA ALA A 164 5.92 -8.62 -14.68
C ALA A 164 4.89 -9.71 -14.36
N LEU A 165 3.61 -9.51 -14.74
CA LEU A 165 2.54 -10.48 -14.49
C LEU A 165 2.83 -11.88 -15.05
N ILE A 166 3.43 -11.99 -16.23
CA ILE A 166 3.72 -13.27 -16.88
C ILE A 166 4.82 -14.02 -16.09
N PHE A 167 5.85 -13.31 -15.64
CA PHE A 167 6.88 -13.91 -14.79
C PHE A 167 6.33 -14.28 -13.42
N MET A 168 5.47 -13.46 -12.83
CA MET A 168 4.85 -13.75 -11.54
C MET A 168 4.05 -15.06 -11.61
N ILE A 169 3.19 -15.26 -12.61
CA ILE A 169 2.43 -16.51 -12.76
C ILE A 169 3.36 -17.70 -13.01
N ALA A 170 4.42 -17.53 -13.81
CA ALA A 170 5.36 -18.60 -14.12
C ALA A 170 6.11 -19.07 -12.87
N ILE A 171 6.64 -18.13 -12.08
CA ILE A 171 7.38 -18.39 -10.84
C ILE A 171 6.46 -19.05 -9.80
N LEU A 172 5.24 -18.52 -9.61
CA LEU A 172 4.27 -19.04 -8.65
C LEU A 172 3.76 -20.44 -9.01
N SER A 173 3.69 -20.76 -10.30
CA SER A 173 3.28 -22.08 -10.80
C SER A 173 4.41 -23.11 -10.72
N ALA A 174 5.66 -22.68 -10.97
CA ALA A 174 6.82 -23.56 -10.99
C ALA A 174 7.32 -23.97 -9.59
N LEU A 175 7.23 -23.07 -8.61
CA LEU A 175 7.78 -23.31 -7.27
C LEU A 175 6.84 -24.15 -6.37
N PRO A 176 7.39 -25.03 -5.51
CA PRO A 176 6.59 -25.80 -4.56
C PRO A 176 5.92 -24.89 -3.52
N ALA A 177 4.72 -25.28 -3.08
CA ALA A 177 3.88 -24.47 -2.19
C ALA A 177 4.20 -24.73 -0.72
N GLY A 178 5.43 -24.44 -0.30
CA GLY A 178 5.77 -24.40 1.12
C GLY A 178 4.98 -23.27 1.80
N ASN A 179 5.50 -22.05 1.75
CA ASN A 179 4.82 -20.86 2.28
C ASN A 179 4.33 -19.97 1.13
N ARG A 180 3.08 -20.18 0.69
CA ARG A 180 2.49 -19.43 -0.43
C ARG A 180 2.41 -17.91 -0.19
N PRO A 181 1.91 -17.43 0.97
CA PRO A 181 1.94 -16.00 1.26
C PRO A 181 3.35 -15.40 1.18
N ALA A 182 4.36 -16.09 1.73
CA ALA A 182 5.73 -15.59 1.67
C ALA A 182 6.29 -15.56 0.23
N LEU A 183 5.97 -16.55 -0.59
CA LEU A 183 6.36 -16.56 -2.00
C LEU A 183 5.70 -15.40 -2.77
N LEU A 184 4.43 -15.12 -2.52
CA LEU A 184 3.74 -13.96 -3.11
C LEU A 184 4.40 -12.65 -2.70
N VAL A 185 4.70 -12.47 -1.42
CA VAL A 185 5.41 -11.28 -0.92
C VAL A 185 6.76 -11.13 -1.62
N LEU A 186 7.56 -12.20 -1.71
CA LEU A 186 8.86 -12.16 -2.37
C LEU A 186 8.74 -11.75 -3.85
N VAL A 187 7.83 -12.39 -4.59
CA VAL A 187 7.65 -12.13 -6.02
C VAL A 187 7.15 -10.70 -6.26
N LEU A 188 6.14 -10.25 -5.51
CA LEU A 188 5.64 -8.88 -5.60
C LEU A 188 6.73 -7.85 -5.27
N SER A 189 7.58 -8.14 -4.29
CA SER A 189 8.66 -7.24 -3.91
C SER A 189 9.79 -7.17 -4.93
N VAL A 190 10.19 -8.31 -5.52
CA VAL A 190 11.24 -8.35 -6.56
C VAL A 190 10.85 -7.54 -7.80
N PHE A 191 9.58 -7.57 -8.21
CA PHE A 191 9.13 -6.81 -9.38
C PHE A 191 8.65 -5.40 -9.05
N GLY A 192 8.28 -5.13 -7.80
CA GLY A 192 7.74 -3.82 -7.43
C GLY A 192 8.78 -2.79 -6.99
N TRP A 193 9.92 -3.21 -6.42
CA TRP A 193 10.91 -2.26 -5.88
C TRP A 193 11.46 -1.27 -6.92
N PRO A 194 11.62 -1.59 -8.23
CA PRO A 194 12.16 -0.65 -9.21
C PRO A 194 11.31 0.62 -9.35
N TYR A 195 9.98 0.52 -9.23
CA TYR A 195 9.07 1.67 -9.34
C TYR A 195 9.32 2.68 -8.21
N THR A 196 9.36 2.20 -6.96
CA THR A 196 9.66 3.04 -5.80
C THR A 196 11.10 3.57 -5.89
N ALA A 197 12.06 2.73 -6.27
CA ALA A 197 13.47 3.10 -6.33
C ALA A 197 13.77 4.18 -7.36
N ARG A 198 13.14 4.12 -8.54
CA ARG A 198 13.30 5.13 -9.59
C ARG A 198 12.83 6.51 -9.12
N ILE A 199 11.68 6.58 -8.45
CA ILE A 199 11.13 7.85 -7.93
C ILE A 199 12.04 8.39 -6.81
N VAL A 200 12.41 7.54 -5.85
CA VAL A 200 13.28 7.93 -4.73
C VAL A 200 14.65 8.40 -5.23
N ARG A 201 15.22 7.73 -6.24
CA ARG A 201 16.47 8.12 -6.88
C ARG A 201 16.38 9.52 -7.49
N GLY A 202 15.35 9.80 -8.27
CA GLY A 202 15.17 11.13 -8.89
C GLY A 202 15.07 12.23 -7.84
N GLN A 203 14.30 12.00 -6.78
CA GLN A 203 14.20 12.94 -5.66
C GLN A 203 15.54 13.10 -4.91
N THR A 204 16.28 12.01 -4.71
CA THR A 204 17.59 12.04 -4.07
C THR A 204 18.61 12.84 -4.88
N MET A 205 18.61 12.70 -6.20
CA MET A 205 19.46 13.49 -7.10
C MET A 205 19.18 14.99 -6.99
N THR A 206 17.92 15.39 -6.80
CA THR A 206 17.56 16.80 -6.58
C THR A 206 17.93 17.28 -5.18
N ILE A 207 17.74 16.45 -4.15
CA ILE A 207 18.03 16.85 -2.76
C ILE A 207 19.53 17.00 -2.53
N ARG A 208 20.36 16.13 -3.14
CA ARG A 208 21.80 16.11 -2.89
C ARG A 208 22.52 17.39 -3.37
N THR A 209 21.93 18.15 -4.29
CA THR A 209 22.48 19.40 -4.85
C THR A 209 21.89 20.64 -4.19
N ARG A 210 21.24 20.52 -3.02
CA ARG A 210 20.69 21.67 -2.28
C ARG A 210 21.72 22.22 -1.30
N ASP A 211 21.68 23.53 -1.08
CA ASP A 211 22.63 24.29 -0.25
C ASP A 211 22.80 23.71 1.16
N PHE A 212 21.72 23.22 1.79
CA PHE A 212 21.82 22.62 3.13
C PHE A 212 22.63 21.32 3.16
N VAL A 213 22.62 20.54 2.07
CA VAL A 213 23.42 19.33 1.94
C VAL A 213 24.89 19.69 1.72
N GLU A 214 25.17 20.72 0.93
CA GLU A 214 26.52 21.23 0.70
C GLU A 214 27.12 21.81 1.99
N ALA A 215 26.34 22.60 2.74
CA ALA A 215 26.73 23.12 4.05
C ALA A 215 27.03 22.00 5.06
N ALA A 216 26.21 20.94 5.09
CA ALA A 216 26.46 19.78 5.94
C ALA A 216 27.76 19.05 5.59
N ARG A 217 28.08 18.92 4.29
CA ARG A 217 29.35 18.33 3.82
C ARG A 217 30.55 19.22 4.16
N ALA A 218 30.43 20.53 3.97
CA ALA A 218 31.46 21.50 4.35
C ALA A 218 31.74 21.47 5.87
N SER A 219 30.72 21.13 6.67
CA SER A 219 30.83 20.94 8.12
C SER A 219 31.43 19.58 8.54
N GLY A 220 31.87 18.75 7.59
CA GLY A 220 32.53 17.46 7.87
C GLY A 220 31.59 16.27 8.05
N ALA A 221 30.30 16.37 7.68
CA ALA A 221 29.38 15.25 7.77
C ALA A 221 29.78 14.11 6.80
N SER A 222 29.85 12.87 7.32
CA SER A 222 30.11 11.69 6.49
C SER A 222 28.97 11.45 5.49
N SER A 223 29.27 10.76 4.37
CA SER A 223 28.26 10.47 3.34
C SER A 223 27.03 9.75 3.88
N MET A 224 27.21 8.76 4.76
CA MET A 224 26.08 8.10 5.43
C MET A 224 25.36 9.04 6.39
N GLY A 225 26.08 9.89 7.11
CA GLY A 225 25.49 10.91 7.97
C GLY A 225 24.55 11.84 7.19
N VAL A 226 24.98 12.29 6.02
CA VAL A 226 24.17 13.13 5.12
C VAL A 226 22.94 12.39 4.61
N ILE A 227 23.06 11.11 4.21
CA ILE A 227 21.91 10.34 3.73
C ILE A 227 20.84 10.19 4.81
N PHE A 228 21.22 9.77 6.02
CA PHE A 228 20.24 9.49 7.07
C PHE A 228 19.72 10.73 7.80
N ARG A 229 20.52 11.81 7.93
CA ARG A 229 20.09 13.05 8.59
C ARG A 229 19.46 14.08 7.67
N GLU A 230 19.92 14.19 6.43
CA GLU A 230 19.44 15.23 5.50
C GLU A 230 18.53 14.65 4.43
N VAL A 231 18.94 13.58 3.74
CA VAL A 231 18.19 13.07 2.59
C VAL A 231 16.92 12.33 3.01
N LEU A 232 17.05 11.34 3.89
CA LEU A 232 15.93 10.47 4.29
C LEU A 232 14.76 11.24 4.93
N PRO A 233 14.97 12.22 5.85
CA PRO A 233 13.88 12.99 6.42
C PRO A 233 13.17 13.90 5.41
N ASN A 234 13.86 14.34 4.37
CA ASN A 234 13.25 15.10 3.27
C ASN A 234 12.40 14.21 2.35
N LEU A 235 12.77 12.93 2.22
CA LEU A 235 12.04 11.96 1.40
C LEU A 235 10.81 11.35 2.09
N ARG A 236 10.68 11.48 3.42
CA ARG A 236 9.61 10.81 4.20
C ARG A 236 8.20 11.04 3.63
N GLY A 237 7.91 12.26 3.16
CA GLY A 237 6.60 12.60 2.60
C GLY A 237 6.31 11.77 1.34
N THR A 238 7.27 11.75 0.41
CA THR A 238 7.19 10.94 -0.81
C THR A 238 7.10 9.45 -0.50
N VAL A 239 7.91 8.96 0.43
CA VAL A 239 7.91 7.54 0.82
C VAL A 239 6.57 7.11 1.40
N ILE A 240 5.96 7.92 2.27
CA ILE A 240 4.64 7.64 2.84
C ILE A 240 3.57 7.57 1.73
N VAL A 241 3.60 8.49 0.77
CA VAL A 241 2.66 8.50 -0.35
C VAL A 241 2.84 7.26 -1.22
N LEU A 242 4.06 6.91 -1.59
CA LEU A 242 4.34 5.72 -2.40
C LEU A 242 3.94 4.42 -1.68
N ALA A 243 4.25 4.30 -0.40
CA ALA A 243 3.84 3.15 0.41
C ALA A 243 2.31 3.03 0.49
N THR A 244 1.61 4.16 0.67
CA THR A 244 0.13 4.18 0.73
C THR A 244 -0.50 3.74 -0.59
N LEU A 245 0.08 4.14 -1.74
CA LEU A 245 -0.39 3.73 -3.07
C LEU A 245 -0.01 2.29 -3.43
N ALA A 246 1.07 1.76 -2.83
CA ALA A 246 1.53 0.40 -3.10
C ALA A 246 0.57 -0.66 -2.53
N VAL A 247 -0.04 -0.42 -1.36
CA VAL A 247 -0.97 -1.37 -0.74
C VAL A 247 -2.14 -1.76 -1.68
N PRO A 248 -2.98 -0.82 -2.17
CA PRO A 248 -4.08 -1.18 -3.07
C PRO A 248 -3.59 -1.75 -4.41
N SER A 249 -2.42 -1.31 -4.89
CA SER A 249 -1.82 -1.84 -6.12
C SER A 249 -1.45 -3.32 -5.97
N TYR A 250 -0.89 -3.72 -4.82
CA TYR A 250 -0.56 -5.12 -4.54
C TYR A 250 -1.79 -5.99 -4.27
N ILE A 251 -2.82 -5.46 -3.60
CA ILE A 251 -4.11 -6.15 -3.48
C ILE A 251 -4.67 -6.47 -4.88
N GLY A 252 -4.67 -5.48 -5.78
CA GLY A 252 -5.15 -5.67 -7.16
C GLY A 252 -4.32 -6.68 -7.96
N THR A 253 -3.00 -6.65 -7.78
CA THR A 253 -2.08 -7.60 -8.44
C THR A 253 -2.28 -9.03 -7.91
N GLU A 254 -2.37 -9.20 -6.59
CA GLU A 254 -2.65 -10.50 -5.97
C GLU A 254 -3.99 -11.07 -6.43
N ALA A 255 -5.04 -10.24 -6.47
CA ALA A 255 -6.36 -10.64 -6.98
C ALA A 255 -6.28 -11.09 -8.44
N SER A 256 -5.57 -10.33 -9.28
CA SER A 256 -5.36 -10.65 -10.70
C SER A 256 -4.63 -11.99 -10.86
N LEU A 257 -3.59 -12.23 -10.06
CA LEU A 257 -2.89 -13.51 -10.01
C LEU A 257 -3.87 -14.64 -9.60
N SER A 258 -4.67 -14.43 -8.56
CA SER A 258 -5.66 -15.41 -8.09
C SER A 258 -6.66 -15.79 -9.19
N PHE A 259 -7.17 -14.80 -9.93
CA PHE A 259 -8.06 -15.02 -11.09
C PHE A 259 -7.37 -15.73 -12.26
N LEU A 260 -6.13 -15.34 -12.59
CA LEU A 260 -5.35 -15.91 -13.70
C LEU A 260 -4.84 -17.32 -13.44
N GLY A 261 -5.10 -17.89 -12.27
CA GLY A 261 -5.08 -19.34 -12.10
C GLY A 261 -3.76 -19.93 -11.61
N TRP A 262 -2.90 -19.18 -10.90
CA TRP A 262 -1.89 -19.85 -10.05
C TRP A 262 -2.56 -20.75 -9.00
N ALA A 263 -3.80 -20.41 -8.60
CA ALA A 263 -4.64 -21.26 -7.76
C ALA A 263 -5.29 -22.44 -8.53
N CYS A 264 -5.70 -22.25 -9.79
CA CYS A 264 -6.44 -23.23 -10.57
C CYS A 264 -5.53 -24.35 -11.12
N CYS A 265 -4.34 -24.00 -11.61
CA CYS A 265 -3.47 -24.96 -12.30
C CYS A 265 -2.93 -26.08 -11.38
N ARG A 266 -2.91 -25.87 -10.06
CA ARG A 266 -2.47 -26.90 -9.11
C ARG A 266 -3.54 -27.93 -8.74
N ARG A 267 -4.84 -27.60 -8.87
CA ARG A 267 -5.92 -28.53 -8.50
C ARG A 267 -6.00 -29.73 -9.45
N ARG A 268 -5.52 -29.60 -10.70
CA ARG A 268 -5.43 -30.73 -11.64
C ARG A 268 -4.34 -31.76 -11.33
N ARG A 269 -3.30 -31.43 -10.55
CA ARG A 269 -2.23 -32.40 -10.22
C ARG A 269 -2.59 -33.38 -9.10
N HIS A 270 -3.65 -33.13 -8.34
CA HIS A 270 -4.12 -34.03 -7.27
C HIS A 270 -5.37 -34.83 -7.64
N GLY A 271 -5.89 -34.69 -8.86
CA GLY A 271 -7.02 -35.49 -9.37
C GLY A 271 -6.62 -36.63 -10.31
N VAL A 272 -5.32 -36.93 -10.40
CA VAL A 272 -4.80 -38.09 -11.14
C VAL A 272 -3.91 -38.87 -10.17
N ARG A 273 -4.55 -39.59 -9.25
CA ARG A 273 -4.06 -40.79 -8.56
C ARG A 273 -5.20 -41.38 -7.75
#